data_AF-A0A5B1AVA5-F1
#
_entry.id   AF-A0A5B1AVA5-F1
#
_cell.length_a   1.000
_cell.length_b   1.000
_cell.length_c   1.000
_cell.angle_alpha   90.00
_cell.angle_beta   90.00
_cell.angle_gamma   90.00
#
_symmetry.space_group_name_H-M   'P 1'
#
loop_
_entity.id
_entity.type
_entity.pdbx_description
1 polymer ?
#
loop_
_entity_poly.entity_id
_entity_poly.type
_entity_poly.pdbx_seq_one_letter_code
_entity_poly.pdbx_strand_id
1 'polypeptide(L)'
;QLMESLHSPLPAAGVWSQCHSYGFDVSVQEIWGALLGGGRLVVVPESVTYVPADLRALLIAEQVSVLSQTPTEVGVLSPEGLGSVALLIGAEPCPAEVVDRWAPGRLVINVYGPTETTVDASMSTPLTAGMAGWGE
;
A
#
# COMPACT_ATOMS: atom_id res chain seq x y z
N GLN A 1 1.65 -19.74 1.93
CA GLN A 1 3.11 -19.88 2.14
C GLN A 1 3.89 -18.64 1.71
N LEU A 2 4.00 -18.26 0.42
CA LEU A 2 4.76 -17.06 0.01
C LEU A 2 4.06 -15.74 0.36
N MET A 3 2.79 -15.58 -0.03
CA MET A 3 2.01 -14.36 0.27
C MET A 3 1.83 -14.16 1.78
N GLU A 4 1.64 -15.25 2.53
CA GLU A 4 1.58 -15.21 4.01
C GLU A 4 2.89 -14.73 4.63
N SER A 5 4.05 -15.16 4.11
CA SER A 5 5.35 -14.71 4.66
C SER A 5 5.65 -13.25 4.36
N LEU A 6 5.27 -12.77 3.16
CA LEU A 6 5.45 -11.37 2.77
C LEU A 6 4.52 -10.46 3.60
N HIS A 7 3.26 -10.85 3.76
CA HIS A 7 2.26 -10.04 4.46
C HIS A 7 2.13 -10.30 5.96
N SER A 8 3.09 -11.02 6.57
CA SER A 8 3.08 -11.27 8.02
C SER A 8 2.91 -10.03 8.91
N PRO A 9 3.38 -8.81 8.57
CA PRO A 9 3.12 -7.63 9.39
C PRO A 9 1.74 -6.98 9.16
N LEU A 10 1.00 -7.39 8.11
CA LEU A 10 -0.30 -6.83 7.76
C LEU A 10 -1.45 -7.55 8.51
N PRO A 11 -2.62 -6.90 8.65
CA PRO A 11 -3.79 -7.54 9.24
C PRO A 11 -4.23 -8.78 8.46
N ALA A 12 -4.35 -9.93 9.13
CA ALA A 12 -4.72 -11.20 8.51
C ALA A 12 -6.10 -11.19 7.80
N ALA A 13 -7.07 -10.42 8.32
CA ALA A 13 -8.38 -10.21 7.72
C ALA A 13 -8.66 -8.70 7.54
N GLY A 14 -7.79 -8.02 6.77
CA GLY A 14 -7.92 -6.59 6.48
C GLY A 14 -8.98 -6.24 5.43
N VAL A 15 -9.35 -4.97 5.36
CA VAL A 15 -10.00 -4.34 4.21
C VAL A 15 -8.92 -3.78 3.29
N TRP A 16 -8.83 -4.28 2.07
CA TRP A 16 -7.85 -3.87 1.07
C TRP A 16 -8.51 -3.07 -0.05
N SER A 17 -7.84 -2.06 -0.56
CA SER A 17 -8.24 -1.39 -1.81
C SER A 17 -7.65 -2.09 -3.03
N GLN A 18 -8.45 -2.24 -4.08
CA GLN A 18 -8.01 -2.61 -5.42
C GLN A 18 -8.03 -1.34 -6.27
N CYS A 19 -6.86 -0.70 -6.41
CA CYS A 19 -6.71 0.60 -7.09
C CYS A 19 -6.07 0.46 -8.47
N HIS A 20 -5.17 -0.51 -8.64
CA HIS A 20 -4.32 -0.60 -9.81
C HIS A 20 -5.01 -1.30 -10.99
N SER A 21 -4.54 -1.02 -12.20
CA SER A 21 -5.00 -1.73 -13.40
C SER A 21 -4.79 -3.24 -13.27
N TYR A 22 -5.74 -4.05 -13.77
CA TYR A 22 -5.59 -5.50 -13.86
C TYR A 22 -4.47 -5.96 -14.82
N GLY A 23 -3.92 -5.04 -15.61
CA GLY A 23 -2.71 -5.27 -16.41
C GLY A 23 -1.41 -5.09 -15.62
N PHE A 24 -1.47 -4.59 -14.39
CA PHE A 24 -0.33 -4.44 -13.49
C PHE A 24 -0.43 -5.46 -12.36
N ASP A 25 0.68 -6.12 -12.06
CA ASP A 25 0.74 -7.27 -11.16
C ASP A 25 0.47 -6.91 -9.69
N VAL A 26 0.65 -5.65 -9.28
CA VAL A 26 0.20 -5.15 -7.96
C VAL A 26 -1.29 -5.45 -7.72
N SER A 27 -2.13 -5.48 -8.77
CA SER A 27 -3.55 -5.88 -8.64
C SER A 27 -3.73 -7.31 -8.10
N VAL A 28 -2.80 -8.23 -8.41
CA VAL A 28 -2.78 -9.60 -7.90
C VAL A 28 -2.56 -9.59 -6.39
N GLN A 29 -1.64 -8.76 -5.90
CA GLN A 29 -1.40 -8.55 -4.47
C GLN A 29 -2.62 -7.95 -3.76
N GLU A 30 -3.25 -6.92 -4.34
CA GLU A 30 -4.45 -6.30 -3.78
C GLU A 30 -5.59 -7.32 -3.62
N ILE A 31 -5.88 -8.08 -4.69
CA ILE A 31 -6.97 -9.05 -4.73
C ILE A 31 -6.71 -10.20 -3.75
N TRP A 32 -5.57 -10.89 -3.90
CA TRP A 32 -5.32 -12.12 -3.16
C TRP A 32 -4.80 -11.86 -1.76
N GLY A 33 -4.15 -10.72 -1.51
CA GLY A 33 -3.82 -10.25 -0.16
C GLY A 33 -5.06 -10.08 0.71
N ALA A 34 -6.18 -9.64 0.13
CA ALA A 34 -7.46 -9.59 0.82
C ALA A 34 -8.11 -10.99 0.94
N LEU A 35 -8.27 -11.68 -0.19
CA LEU A 35 -9.19 -12.81 -0.27
C LEU A 35 -8.63 -14.12 0.32
N LEU A 36 -7.31 -14.33 0.30
CA LEU A 36 -6.71 -15.55 0.87
C LEU A 36 -6.69 -15.54 2.41
N GLY A 37 -6.74 -14.35 3.03
CA GLY A 37 -6.81 -14.17 4.49
C GLY A 37 -8.22 -14.06 5.07
N GLY A 38 -9.26 -14.16 4.22
CA GLY A 38 -10.65 -13.92 4.64
C GLY A 38 -11.01 -12.44 4.85
N GLY A 39 -10.21 -11.54 4.28
CA GLY A 39 -10.45 -10.10 4.28
C GLY A 39 -11.51 -9.65 3.27
N ARG A 40 -11.66 -8.33 3.15
CA ARG A 40 -12.59 -7.68 2.23
C ARG A 40 -11.84 -6.90 1.17
N LEU A 41 -12.20 -7.08 -0.09
CA LEU A 41 -11.67 -6.28 -1.20
C LEU A 41 -12.64 -5.14 -1.54
N VAL A 42 -12.13 -3.91 -1.57
CA VAL A 42 -12.82 -2.72 -2.05
C VAL A 42 -12.33 -2.44 -3.46
N VAL A 43 -13.17 -2.72 -4.46
CA VAL A 43 -12.86 -2.40 -5.86
C VAL A 43 -13.09 -0.91 -6.08
N VAL A 44 -12.01 -0.16 -6.31
CA VAL A 44 -12.08 1.30 -6.47
C VAL A 44 -12.43 1.61 -7.93
N PRO A 45 -13.49 2.40 -8.20
CA PRO A 45 -13.78 2.83 -9.57
C PRO A 45 -12.62 3.60 -10.17
N GLU A 46 -12.32 3.37 -11.44
CA GLU A 46 -11.22 4.05 -12.15
C GLU A 46 -11.32 5.58 -12.06
N SER A 47 -12.54 6.12 -12.15
CA SER A 47 -12.80 7.56 -12.01
C SER A 47 -12.44 8.13 -10.63
N VAL A 48 -12.35 7.28 -9.61
CA VAL A 48 -12.00 7.64 -8.23
C VAL A 48 -10.50 7.48 -7.99
N THR A 49 -9.87 6.44 -8.54
CA THR A 49 -8.43 6.14 -8.36
C THR A 49 -7.55 7.36 -8.65
N TYR A 50 -7.85 8.10 -9.71
CA TYR A 50 -7.02 9.24 -10.16
C TYR A 50 -7.40 10.59 -9.54
N VAL A 51 -8.37 10.63 -8.63
CA VAL A 51 -8.81 11.87 -7.96
C VAL A 51 -8.48 11.74 -6.47
N PRO A 52 -7.36 12.33 -5.98
CA PRO A 52 -6.86 12.06 -4.62
C PRO A 52 -7.87 12.35 -3.50
N ALA A 53 -8.71 13.38 -3.67
CA ALA A 53 -9.76 13.71 -2.71
C ALA A 53 -10.85 12.63 -2.65
N ASP A 54 -11.28 12.12 -3.80
CA ASP A 54 -12.32 11.11 -3.90
C ASP A 54 -11.79 9.75 -3.45
N LEU A 55 -10.57 9.39 -3.85
CA LEU A 55 -9.88 8.19 -3.36
C LEU A 55 -9.81 8.22 -1.84
N ARG A 56 -9.29 9.31 -1.25
CA ARG A 56 -9.24 9.46 0.20
C ARG A 56 -10.62 9.31 0.85
N ALA A 57 -11.64 9.96 0.30
CA ALA A 57 -13.00 9.87 0.84
C ALA A 57 -13.52 8.43 0.82
N LEU A 58 -13.28 7.69 -0.26
CA LEU A 58 -13.65 6.28 -0.38
C LEU A 58 -12.88 5.41 0.60
N LEU A 59 -11.56 5.58 0.71
CA LEU A 59 -10.72 4.83 1.65
C LEU A 59 -11.21 4.99 3.10
N ILE A 60 -11.61 6.21 3.48
CA ILE A 60 -12.20 6.49 4.79
C ILE A 60 -13.58 5.84 4.93
N ALA A 61 -14.48 6.04 3.96
CA ALA A 61 -15.84 5.51 4.02
C ALA A 61 -15.86 3.98 4.13
N GLU A 62 -14.94 3.33 3.41
CA GLU A 62 -14.80 1.88 3.36
C GLU A 62 -13.91 1.32 4.48
N GLN A 63 -13.34 2.17 5.34
CA GLN A 63 -12.45 1.76 6.43
C GLN A 63 -11.30 0.87 5.93
N VAL A 64 -10.66 1.28 4.83
CA VAL A 64 -9.53 0.54 4.25
C VAL A 64 -8.39 0.47 5.26
N SER A 65 -7.90 -0.74 5.50
CA SER A 65 -6.82 -1.03 6.44
C SER A 65 -5.49 -1.34 5.75
N VAL A 66 -5.50 -1.69 4.46
CA VAL A 66 -4.28 -1.93 3.67
C VAL A 66 -4.40 -1.22 2.33
N LEU A 67 -3.40 -0.42 2.00
CA LEU A 67 -3.28 0.36 0.77
C LEU A 67 -1.93 0.06 0.12
N SER A 68 -1.93 -0.25 -1.18
CA SER A 68 -0.70 -0.37 -1.99
C SER A 68 -0.65 0.84 -2.91
N GLN A 69 0.47 1.55 -2.97
CA GLN A 69 0.65 2.73 -3.83
C GLN A 69 2.13 2.95 -4.16
N THR A 70 2.43 3.70 -5.22
CA THR A 70 3.79 4.19 -5.46
C THR A 70 4.08 5.45 -4.63
N PRO A 71 5.37 5.80 -4.39
CA PRO A 71 5.76 7.08 -3.82
C PRO A 71 5.14 8.30 -4.50
N THR A 72 5.04 8.29 -5.83
CA THR A 72 4.41 9.37 -6.61
C THR A 72 2.94 9.53 -6.25
N GLU A 73 2.18 8.43 -6.18
CA GLU A 73 0.75 8.47 -5.86
C GLU A 73 0.48 8.93 -4.43
N VAL A 74 1.22 8.39 -3.47
CA VAL A 74 1.09 8.83 -2.08
C VAL A 74 1.67 10.22 -1.84
N GLY A 75 2.42 10.79 -2.79
CA GLY A 75 2.87 12.17 -2.79
C GLY A 75 1.72 13.17 -2.93
N VAL A 76 0.65 12.80 -3.66
CA VAL A 76 -0.55 13.64 -3.84
C VAL A 76 -1.72 13.25 -2.94
N LEU A 77 -1.71 12.06 -2.33
CA LEU A 77 -2.74 11.59 -1.41
C LEU A 77 -2.48 12.02 0.04
N SER A 78 -3.40 12.78 0.65
CA SER A 78 -3.28 13.17 2.07
C SER A 78 -3.54 11.99 3.01
N PRO A 79 -2.67 11.70 4.01
CA PRO A 79 -2.89 10.65 5.00
C PRO A 79 -3.92 11.00 6.08
N GLU A 80 -4.37 12.25 6.14
CA GLU A 80 -5.30 12.73 7.17
C GLU A 80 -6.59 11.90 7.17
N GLY A 81 -7.10 11.50 8.33
CA GLY A 81 -8.35 10.72 8.42
C GLY A 81 -8.24 9.24 8.02
N LEU A 82 -7.12 8.80 7.41
CA LEU A 82 -6.89 7.38 7.06
C LEU A 82 -6.47 6.49 8.25
N GLY A 83 -6.54 7.02 9.49
CA GLY A 83 -6.27 6.24 10.71
C GLY A 83 -4.95 5.47 10.67
N SER A 84 -4.99 4.21 11.10
CA SER A 84 -3.86 3.28 11.13
C SER A 84 -3.75 2.41 9.87
N VAL A 85 -4.10 2.94 8.69
CA VAL A 85 -3.92 2.22 7.42
C VAL A 85 -2.46 1.75 7.28
N ALA A 86 -2.28 0.47 6.93
CA ALA A 86 -0.98 -0.06 6.53
C ALA A 86 -0.73 0.30 5.06
N LEU A 87 0.42 0.90 4.78
CA LEU A 87 0.83 1.30 3.44
C LEU A 87 1.95 0.40 2.95
N LEU A 88 1.71 -0.29 1.83
CA LEU A 88 2.73 -0.92 1.02
C LEU A 88 3.16 0.08 -0.05
N ILE A 89 4.43 0.48 -0.01
CA ILE A 89 5.01 1.45 -0.95
C ILE A 89 6.07 0.76 -1.81
N GLY A 90 5.99 0.90 -3.13
CA GLY A 90 6.89 0.18 -4.03
C GLY A 90 6.89 0.74 -5.44
N ALA A 91 7.45 -0.04 -6.38
CA ALA A 91 7.63 0.26 -7.80
C ALA A 91 8.56 1.46 -8.14
N GLU A 92 8.82 2.37 -7.21
CA GLU A 92 9.71 3.52 -7.38
C GLU A 92 10.59 3.72 -6.13
N PRO A 93 11.75 4.40 -6.25
CA PRO A 93 12.50 4.84 -5.08
C PRO A 93 11.64 5.73 -4.17
N CYS A 94 11.56 5.40 -2.88
CA CYS A 94 10.75 6.14 -1.91
C CYS A 94 11.51 7.35 -1.34
N PRO A 95 11.07 8.61 -1.59
CA PRO A 95 11.71 9.79 -1.00
C PRO A 95 11.49 9.88 0.51
N ALA A 96 12.41 10.56 1.19
CA ALA A 96 12.36 10.83 2.62
C ALA A 96 11.05 11.46 3.09
N GLU A 97 10.61 12.47 2.34
CA GLU A 97 9.45 13.28 2.63
C GLU A 97 8.16 12.45 2.63
N VAL A 98 8.09 11.41 1.79
CA VAL A 98 6.97 10.47 1.77
C VAL A 98 6.94 9.64 3.05
N VAL A 99 8.10 9.12 3.48
CA VAL A 99 8.22 8.36 4.72
C VAL A 99 7.85 9.21 5.93
N ASP A 100 8.41 10.42 6.03
CA ASP A 100 8.15 11.33 7.14
C ASP A 100 6.67 11.72 7.25
N ARG A 101 5.97 11.79 6.10
CA ARG A 101 4.55 12.10 6.04
C ARG A 101 3.65 10.92 6.39
N TRP A 102 4.00 9.71 5.96
CA TRP A 102 3.13 8.54 6.05
C TRP A 102 3.42 7.63 7.25
N ALA A 103 4.70 7.48 7.64
CA ALA A 103 5.12 6.56 8.69
C ALA A 103 4.58 6.88 10.10
N PRO A 104 4.44 8.15 10.53
CA PRO A 104 3.97 8.44 11.89
C PRO A 104 2.60 7.81 12.19
N GLY A 105 2.57 6.91 13.17
CA GLY A 105 1.35 6.23 13.63
C GLY A 105 0.81 5.16 12.68
N ARG A 106 1.55 4.77 11.63
CA ARG A 106 1.13 3.79 10.63
C ARG A 106 2.23 2.77 10.36
N LEU A 107 1.82 1.62 9.86
CA LEU A 107 2.72 0.63 9.30
C LEU A 107 3.01 1.02 7.84
N VAL A 108 4.23 1.44 7.55
CA VAL A 108 4.67 1.70 6.18
C VAL A 108 5.77 0.71 5.83
N ILE A 109 5.61 -0.03 4.74
CA ILE A 109 6.58 -1.04 4.31
C ILE A 109 6.97 -0.75 2.87
N ASN A 110 8.27 -0.53 2.64
CA ASN A 110 8.82 -0.54 1.30
C ASN A 110 8.87 -1.98 0.78
N VAL A 111 8.26 -2.22 -0.37
CA VAL A 111 8.20 -3.50 -1.08
C VAL A 111 8.90 -3.37 -2.42
N TYR A 112 9.55 -4.45 -2.85
CA TYR A 112 10.24 -4.50 -4.13
C TYR A 112 10.19 -5.91 -4.72
N GLY A 113 9.78 -5.98 -5.98
CA GLY A 113 9.99 -7.12 -6.86
C GLY A 113 9.68 -6.75 -8.31
N PRO A 114 10.37 -7.35 -9.29
CA PRO A 114 9.91 -7.33 -10.67
C PRO A 114 8.77 -8.34 -10.89
N THR A 115 7.99 -8.16 -11.96
CA THR A 115 6.86 -9.03 -12.29
C THR A 115 7.22 -10.50 -12.41
N GLU A 116 8.41 -10.81 -12.92
CA GLU A 116 8.97 -12.15 -13.05
C GLU A 116 9.11 -12.89 -11.70
N THR A 117 9.06 -12.17 -10.57
CA THR A 117 9.19 -12.72 -9.22
C THR A 117 7.89 -12.80 -8.44
N THR A 118 6.74 -12.65 -9.11
CA THR A 118 5.40 -12.68 -8.49
C THR A 118 5.17 -11.47 -7.58
N VAL A 119 5.11 -10.28 -8.20
CA VAL A 119 4.88 -8.98 -7.55
C VAL A 119 6.06 -8.53 -6.70
N ASP A 120 6.18 -9.04 -5.47
CA ASP A 120 7.16 -8.58 -4.48
C ASP A 120 8.12 -9.71 -4.08
N ALA A 121 9.42 -9.46 -4.21
CA ALA A 121 10.48 -10.40 -3.84
C ALA A 121 11.10 -10.09 -2.46
N SER A 122 10.99 -8.84 -2.01
CA SER A 122 11.58 -8.37 -0.76
C SER A 122 10.74 -7.28 -0.12
N MET A 123 10.81 -7.21 1.21
CA MET A 123 10.11 -6.21 2.01
C MET A 123 11.05 -5.70 3.09
N SER A 124 10.99 -4.40 3.34
CA SER A 124 11.72 -3.76 4.44
C SER A 124 11.07 -4.06 5.80
N THR A 125 11.82 -3.83 6.88
CA THR A 125 11.20 -3.57 8.19
C THR A 125 10.35 -2.29 8.13
N PRO A 126 9.37 -2.11 9.04
CA PRO A 126 8.57 -0.89 9.09
C PRO A 126 9.42 0.38 8.98
N LEU A 127 9.05 1.25 8.05
CA LEU A 127 9.69 2.54 7.88
C LEU A 127 9.30 3.45 9.04
N THR A 128 10.27 4.18 9.62
CA THR A 128 10.02 5.24 10.59
C THR A 128 10.49 6.59 10.05
N ALA A 129 9.81 7.66 10.44
CA ALA A 129 10.22 9.02 10.11
C ALA A 129 11.67 9.28 10.56
N GLY A 130 12.41 10.05 9.77
CA GLY A 130 13.82 10.35 10.00
C GLY A 130 14.81 9.23 9.61
N MET A 131 14.35 8.07 9.11
CA MET A 131 15.24 7.01 8.60
C MET A 131 15.74 7.27 7.17
N ALA A 132 15.21 8.29 6.51
CA ALA A 132 15.48 8.49 5.11
C ALA A 132 16.84 9.17 4.89
N GLY A 133 17.84 8.30 4.85
CA GLY A 133 19.21 8.54 4.44
C GLY A 133 19.79 7.23 3.91
N TRP A 134 19.24 6.75 2.80
CA TRP A 134 19.92 5.78 1.93
C TRP A 134 20.02 6.40 0.54
N GLY A 135 20.89 7.40 0.47
CA GLY A 135 21.42 7.92 -0.78
C GLY A 135 22.92 7.68 -0.78
N GLU A 136 23.33 6.56 -1.39
CA GLU A 136 24.51 6.36 -2.25
C GLU A 136 24.52 4.91 -2.76
#